data_AF-A0A176VQ71-F1
#
_entry.id   AF-A0A176VQ71-F1
#
_cell.length_a   1.000
_cell.length_b   1.000
_cell.length_c   1.000
_cell.angle_alpha   90.00
_cell.angle_beta   90.00
_cell.angle_gamma   90.00
#
_symmetry.space_group_name_H-M   'P 1'
#
loop_
_entity.id
_entity.type
_entity.pdbx_description
1 polymer ?
#
loop_
_entity_poly.entity_id
_entity_poly.type
_entity_poly.pdbx_seq_one_letter_code
_entity_poly.pdbx_strand_id
1 'polypeptide(L)'
;MGLDKLPATWDAAKKEVLESTFNTLILSLGDKVLRKAQFFTFKMVEGKYLMEHLDEFNKLIVDLKNIDMKYDDEDQELVLLYSFPRSYEHMVDILQHGRKEIILDKVVGALKSKEHKRWIEMESPSGDSLFTA
;
A
#
# COMPACT_ATOMS: atom_id res chain seq x y z
N MET A 1 31.76 -7.89 30.35
CA MET A 1 30.97 -9.09 30.69
C MET A 1 31.14 -10.04 29.50
N GLY A 2 32.20 -10.84 29.41
CA GLY A 2 32.48 -12.01 30.25
C GLY A 2 32.19 -13.28 29.43
N LEU A 3 32.87 -13.46 28.29
CA LEU A 3 32.87 -14.72 27.52
C LEU A 3 33.73 -15.81 28.19
N ASP A 4 34.45 -15.45 29.25
CA ASP A 4 35.26 -16.35 30.04
C ASP A 4 34.41 -17.06 31.09
N LYS A 5 33.69 -18.10 30.66
CA LYS A 5 33.50 -19.40 31.36
C LYS A 5 32.29 -20.14 30.80
N LEU A 6 32.50 -20.74 29.63
CA LEU A 6 31.66 -21.85 29.16
C LEU A 6 31.74 -23.02 30.17
N PRO A 7 30.67 -23.82 30.34
CA PRO A 7 30.67 -24.96 31.26
C PRO A 7 31.81 -25.94 30.95
N ALA A 8 32.52 -26.39 31.98
CA ALA A 8 33.64 -27.33 31.85
C ALA A 8 33.26 -28.68 31.21
N THR A 9 31.97 -28.97 31.06
CA THR A 9 31.40 -30.19 30.46
C THR A 9 31.26 -30.12 28.94
N TRP A 10 31.60 -29.00 28.30
CA TRP A 10 31.47 -28.81 26.86
C TRP A 10 32.76 -29.18 26.12
N ASP A 11 32.64 -30.16 25.23
CA ASP A 11 33.69 -30.52 24.26
C ASP A 11 33.85 -29.44 23.17
N ALA A 12 34.92 -29.57 22.38
CA ALA A 12 35.24 -28.61 21.31
C ALA A 12 34.14 -28.51 20.24
N ALA A 13 33.49 -29.63 19.91
CA ALA A 13 32.42 -29.65 18.91
C ALA A 13 31.21 -28.83 19.37
N LYS A 14 30.80 -28.95 20.64
CA LYS A 14 29.71 -28.14 21.21
C LYS A 14 30.03 -26.64 21.21
N LYS A 15 31.30 -26.28 21.42
CA LYS A 15 31.75 -24.87 21.39
C LYS A 15 31.72 -24.31 19.97
N GLU A 16 32.22 -25.06 18.99
CA GLU A 16 32.18 -24.67 17.57
C GLU A 16 30.74 -24.49 17.06
N VAL A 17 29.84 -25.42 17.41
CA VAL A 17 28.42 -25.31 17.06
C VAL A 17 27.78 -24.06 17.68
N LEU A 18 28.10 -23.74 18.94
CA LEU A 18 27.58 -22.54 19.60
C LEU A 18 28.06 -21.26 18.90
N GLU A 19 29.36 -21.16 18.63
CA GLU A 19 29.96 -19.99 17.97
C GLU A 19 29.38 -19.81 16.57
N SER A 20 29.28 -20.89 15.79
CA SER A 20 28.65 -20.88 14.47
C SER A 20 27.20 -20.40 14.54
N THR A 21 26.40 -20.95 15.45
CA THR A 21 25.00 -20.57 15.65
C THR A 21 24.86 -19.10 16.04
N PHE A 22 25.70 -18.63 16.96
CA PHE A 22 25.71 -17.23 17.40
C PHE A 22 26.05 -16.28 16.26
N ASN A 23 27.05 -16.60 15.44
CA ASN A 23 27.41 -15.82 14.26
C ASN A 23 26.29 -15.80 13.23
N THR A 24 25.65 -16.94 12.94
CA THR A 24 24.49 -17.00 12.05
C THR A 24 23.33 -16.15 12.57
N LEU A 25 23.08 -16.16 13.88
CA LEU A 25 22.05 -15.32 14.49
C LEU A 25 22.34 -13.83 14.29
N ILE A 26 23.56 -13.38 14.58
CA ILE A 26 23.99 -11.98 14.38
C ILE A 26 23.80 -11.55 12.91
N LEU A 27 24.24 -12.38 11.97
CA LEU A 27 24.09 -12.10 10.53
C LEU A 27 22.61 -12.00 10.14
N SER A 28 21.79 -12.98 10.55
CA SER A 28 20.36 -13.00 10.25
C SER A 28 19.61 -11.81 10.86
N LEU A 29 20.03 -11.32 12.02
CA LEU A 29 19.50 -10.11 12.65
C LEU A 29 19.85 -8.87 11.81
N GLY A 30 21.10 -8.78 11.34
CA GLY A 30 21.53 -7.73 10.42
C GLY A 30 20.71 -7.72 9.12
N ASP A 31 20.49 -8.90 8.53
CA ASP A 31 19.70 -9.06 7.31
C ASP A 31 18.25 -8.63 7.51
N LYS A 32 17.62 -9.02 8.64
CA LYS A 32 16.25 -8.59 8.97
C LYS A 32 16.14 -7.08 9.13
N VAL A 33 17.11 -6.44 9.79
CA VAL A 33 17.13 -4.98 9.96
C VAL A 33 17.29 -4.29 8.60
N LEU A 34 18.18 -4.78 7.74
CA LEU A 34 18.39 -4.24 6.40
C LEU A 34 17.12 -4.37 5.54
N ARG A 35 16.46 -5.53 5.59
CA ARG A 35 15.20 -5.79 4.86
C ARG A 35 14.06 -4.92 5.36
N LYS A 36 13.99 -4.68 6.67
CA LYS A 36 13.04 -3.72 7.26
C LYS A 36 13.29 -2.31 6.72
N ALA A 37 14.54 -1.86 6.67
CA ALA A 37 14.88 -0.55 6.13
C ALA A 37 14.48 -0.44 4.65
N GLN A 38 14.84 -1.44 3.84
CA GLN A 38 14.47 -1.50 2.41
C GLN A 38 12.96 -1.38 2.19
N PHE A 39 12.15 -2.01 3.02
CA PHE A 39 10.69 -1.91 2.96
C PHE A 39 10.19 -0.49 3.22
N PHE A 40 10.53 0.10 4.37
CA PHE A 40 10.02 1.43 4.73
C PHE A 40 10.63 2.58 3.89
N THR A 41 11.76 2.35 3.24
CA THR A 41 12.39 3.32 2.33
C THR A 41 12.17 2.98 0.85
N PHE A 42 11.25 2.07 0.53
CA PHE A 42 10.96 1.69 -0.84
C PHE A 42 10.42 2.90 -1.63
N LYS A 43 11.02 3.19 -2.78
CA LYS A 43 10.71 4.38 -3.60
C LYS A 43 10.78 4.04 -5.08
N MET A 44 9.84 4.60 -5.83
CA MET A 44 9.83 4.57 -7.28
C MET A 44 10.79 5.62 -7.83
N VAL A 45 11.53 5.24 -8.88
CA VAL A 45 12.37 6.18 -9.63
C VAL A 45 11.49 6.95 -10.62
N GLU A 46 11.72 8.26 -10.74
CA GLU A 46 11.03 9.12 -11.71
C GLU A 46 11.18 8.57 -13.14
N GLY A 47 10.09 8.51 -13.90
CA GLY A 47 10.08 7.96 -15.27
C GLY A 47 10.12 6.43 -15.38
N LYS A 48 10.19 5.68 -14.27
CA LYS A 48 10.05 4.22 -14.28
C LYS A 48 8.64 3.80 -14.69
N TYR A 49 8.50 2.64 -15.34
CA TYR A 49 7.19 2.07 -15.62
C TYR A 49 6.51 1.60 -14.32
N LEU A 50 5.25 1.97 -14.14
CA LEU A 50 4.46 1.61 -12.96
C LEU A 50 4.42 0.08 -12.74
N MET A 51 4.23 -0.71 -13.80
CA MET A 51 4.17 -2.17 -13.68
C MET A 51 5.48 -2.76 -13.18
N GLU A 52 6.61 -2.26 -13.66
CA GLU A 52 7.93 -2.70 -13.19
C GLU A 52 8.13 -2.37 -11.71
N HIS A 53 7.66 -1.21 -11.26
CA HIS A 53 7.69 -0.82 -9.84
C HIS A 53 6.81 -1.73 -8.96
N LEU A 54 5.62 -2.09 -9.44
CA LEU A 54 4.72 -3.02 -8.74
C LEU A 54 5.29 -4.43 -8.66
N ASP A 55 5.94 -4.91 -9.71
CA ASP A 55 6.60 -6.22 -9.72
C ASP A 55 7.75 -6.29 -8.70
N GLU A 56 8.54 -5.22 -8.60
CA GLU A 56 9.60 -5.11 -7.59
C GLU A 56 9.05 -5.07 -6.17
N PHE A 57 7.96 -4.32 -5.95
CA PHE A 57 7.30 -4.29 -4.65
C PHE A 57 6.81 -5.69 -4.25
N ASN A 58 6.11 -6.39 -5.16
CA ASN A 58 5.63 -7.75 -4.92
C ASN A 58 6.78 -8.71 -4.60
N LYS A 59 7.90 -8.61 -5.32
CA LYS A 59 9.10 -9.40 -5.04
C LYS A 59 9.65 -9.10 -3.65
N LEU A 60 9.71 -7.83 -3.24
CA LEU A 60 10.14 -7.43 -1.90
C LEU A 60 9.24 -8.04 -0.82
N ILE A 61 7.91 -8.06 -1.01
CA ILE A 61 6.97 -8.71 -0.09
C ILE A 61 7.23 -10.22 0.03
N VAL A 62 7.49 -10.89 -1.09
CA VAL A 62 7.83 -12.33 -1.09
C VAL A 62 9.14 -12.59 -0.35
N ASP A 63 10.18 -11.78 -0.62
CA ASP A 63 11.49 -11.90 0.04
C ASP A 63 11.40 -11.68 1.56
N LEU A 64 10.57 -10.72 2.01
CA LEU A 64 10.29 -10.49 3.42
C LEU A 64 9.57 -11.68 4.07
N LYS A 65 8.56 -12.24 3.39
CA LYS A 65 7.85 -13.44 3.86
C LYS A 65 8.78 -14.65 4.01
N ASN A 66 9.77 -14.80 3.13
CA ASN A 66 10.75 -15.89 3.17
C ASN A 66 11.65 -15.87 4.42
N ILE A 67 11.82 -14.71 5.05
CA ILE A 67 12.60 -14.56 6.31
C ILE A 67 11.70 -14.38 7.55
N ASP A 68 10.43 -14.77 7.41
CA ASP A 68 9.37 -14.66 8.42
C ASP A 68 9.13 -13.22 8.92
N MET A 69 9.30 -12.24 8.01
CA MET A 69 8.88 -10.86 8.23
C MET A 69 7.58 -10.62 7.46
N LYS A 70 6.50 -10.39 8.19
CA LYS A 70 5.17 -10.17 7.63
C LYS A 70 4.70 -8.78 8.03
N TYR A 71 4.24 -8.02 7.04
CA TYR A 71 3.52 -6.77 7.21
C TYR A 71 2.08 -7.02 6.76
N ASP A 72 1.12 -6.42 7.44
CA ASP A 72 -0.27 -6.53 7.03
C ASP A 72 -0.54 -5.75 5.74
N ASP A 73 -1.74 -5.88 5.20
CA ASP A 73 -2.10 -5.24 3.93
C ASP A 73 -2.14 -3.71 4.04
N GLU A 74 -2.41 -3.17 5.24
CA GLU A 74 -2.47 -1.72 5.49
C GLU A 74 -1.05 -1.11 5.46
N ASP A 75 -0.09 -1.73 6.13
CA ASP A 75 1.33 -1.36 6.07
C ASP A 75 1.86 -1.43 4.63
N GLN A 76 1.48 -2.47 3.88
CA GLN A 76 1.88 -2.63 2.48
C GLN A 76 1.26 -1.54 1.59
N GLU A 77 -0.03 -1.24 1.75
CA GLU A 77 -0.71 -0.17 1.02
C GLU A 77 -0.05 1.19 1.31
N LEU A 78 0.23 1.49 2.58
CA LEU A 78 0.90 2.72 2.98
C LEU A 78 2.29 2.85 2.34
N VAL A 79 3.14 1.82 2.46
CA VAL A 79 4.48 1.85 1.87
C VAL A 79 4.41 2.05 0.36
N LEU A 80 3.53 1.31 -0.33
CA LEU A 80 3.38 1.42 -1.77
C LEU A 80 2.87 2.82 -2.19
N LEU A 81 1.87 3.36 -1.50
CA LEU A 81 1.29 4.67 -1.78
C LEU A 81 2.31 5.80 -1.60
N TYR A 82 3.11 5.73 -0.54
CA TYR A 82 4.18 6.70 -0.30
C TYR A 82 5.45 6.41 -1.11
N SER A 83 5.54 5.29 -1.82
CA SER A 83 6.68 4.98 -2.69
C SER A 83 6.68 5.80 -3.98
N PHE A 84 5.51 6.30 -4.41
CA PHE A 84 5.35 7.00 -5.68
C PHE A 84 6.10 8.35 -5.71
N PRO A 85 6.59 8.77 -6.88
CA PRO A 85 7.21 10.08 -7.05
C PRO A 85 6.14 11.18 -7.08
N ARG A 86 6.57 12.45 -6.96
CA ARG A 86 5.67 13.61 -6.99
C ARG A 86 4.86 13.71 -8.27
N SER A 87 5.37 13.22 -9.40
CA SER A 87 4.62 13.19 -10.67
C SER A 87 3.32 12.37 -10.60
N TYR A 88 3.20 11.46 -9.64
CA TYR A 88 2.01 10.65 -9.40
C TYR A 88 1.14 11.18 -8.25
N GLU A 89 1.45 12.36 -7.67
CA GLU A 89 0.72 12.96 -6.54
C GLU A 89 -0.79 13.02 -6.79
N HIS A 90 -1.21 13.48 -7.97
CA HIS A 90 -2.63 13.52 -8.32
C HIS A 90 -3.30 12.13 -8.39
N MET A 91 -2.58 11.09 -8.84
CA MET A 91 -3.10 9.71 -8.81
C MET A 91 -3.22 9.21 -7.37
N VAL A 92 -2.21 9.49 -6.55
CA VAL A 92 -2.20 9.16 -5.12
C VAL A 92 -3.37 9.83 -4.42
N ASP A 93 -3.63 11.11 -4.69
CA ASP A 93 -4.76 11.86 -4.16
C ASP A 93 -6.10 11.25 -4.58
N ILE A 94 -6.25 10.86 -5.86
CA ILE A 94 -7.45 10.14 -6.34
C ILE A 94 -7.59 8.78 -5.65
N LEU A 95 -6.52 8.04 -5.39
CA LEU A 95 -6.63 6.75 -4.70
C LEU A 95 -7.04 6.94 -3.23
N GLN A 96 -6.52 7.98 -2.58
CA GLN A 96 -6.87 8.34 -1.21
C GLN A 96 -8.32 8.88 -1.08
N HIS A 97 -8.75 9.73 -2.02
CA HIS A 97 -10.01 10.50 -1.92
C HIS A 97 -11.10 10.05 -2.90
N GLY A 98 -10.74 9.40 -4.01
CA GLY A 98 -11.65 8.96 -5.07
C GLY A 98 -12.65 7.88 -4.65
N ARG A 99 -12.43 7.22 -3.49
CA ARG A 99 -13.48 6.44 -2.82
C ARG A 99 -14.66 7.29 -2.34
N LYS A 100 -14.50 8.62 -2.18
CA LYS A 100 -15.52 9.55 -1.69
C LYS A 100 -16.05 10.50 -2.77
N GLU A 101 -15.20 11.02 -3.66
CA GLU A 101 -15.61 12.04 -4.64
C GLU A 101 -16.38 11.50 -5.85
N ILE A 102 -15.99 10.33 -6.40
CA ILE A 102 -16.70 9.71 -7.54
C ILE A 102 -18.16 9.38 -7.17
N ILE A 103 -18.42 9.13 -5.88
CA ILE A 103 -19.76 8.87 -5.36
C ILE A 103 -20.53 10.18 -5.15
N LEU A 104 -19.91 11.21 -4.56
CA LEU A 104 -20.59 12.46 -4.26
C LEU A 104 -21.03 13.20 -5.52
N ASP A 105 -20.18 13.31 -6.54
CA ASP A 105 -20.53 13.99 -7.79
C ASP A 105 -21.63 13.25 -8.57
N LYS A 106 -21.60 11.92 -8.57
CA LYS A 106 -22.66 11.10 -9.16
C LYS A 106 -23.97 11.20 -8.37
N VAL A 107 -23.91 11.22 -7.04
CA VAL A 107 -25.08 11.37 -6.17
C VAL A 107 -25.67 12.76 -6.29
N VAL A 108 -24.86 13.82 -6.29
CA VAL A 108 -25.29 15.21 -6.48
C VAL A 108 -25.85 15.41 -7.89
N GLY A 109 -25.20 14.87 -8.92
CA GLY A 109 -25.70 14.90 -10.29
C GLY A 109 -27.04 14.16 -10.44
N ALA A 110 -27.17 12.98 -9.83
CA ALA A 110 -28.41 12.20 -9.82
C ALA A 110 -29.53 12.90 -9.04
N LEU A 111 -29.22 13.53 -7.90
CA LEU A 111 -30.17 14.30 -7.09
C LEU A 111 -30.65 15.54 -7.85
N LYS A 112 -29.75 16.32 -8.47
CA LYS A 112 -30.10 17.47 -9.30
C LYS A 112 -30.95 17.07 -10.50
N SER A 113 -30.61 15.97 -11.18
CA SER A 113 -31.41 15.45 -12.29
C SER A 113 -32.80 15.00 -11.85
N LYS A 114 -32.90 14.36 -10.68
CA LYS A 114 -34.17 13.91 -10.10
C LYS A 114 -35.06 15.06 -9.64
N GLU A 115 -34.49 16.11 -9.05
CA GLU A 115 -35.23 17.33 -8.74
C GLU A 115 -35.73 17.98 -10.03
N HIS A 116 -34.87 18.20 -11.02
CA HIS A 116 -35.25 18.86 -12.27
C HIS A 116 -36.40 18.15 -13.01
N LYS A 117 -36.40 16.80 -13.02
CA LYS A 117 -37.51 16.01 -13.57
C LYS A 117 -38.81 16.20 -12.79
N ARG A 118 -38.75 16.24 -11.46
CA ARG A 118 -39.93 16.53 -10.61
C ARG A 118 -40.53 17.91 -10.87
N TRP A 119 -39.69 18.93 -11.11
CA TRP A 119 -40.16 20.27 -11.50
C TRP A 119 -40.90 20.22 -12.84
N ILE A 120 -40.31 19.62 -13.87
CA ILE A 120 -40.93 19.49 -15.20
C ILE A 120 -42.25 18.71 -15.15
N GLU A 121 -42.33 17.66 -14.33
CA GLU A 121 -43.55 16.86 -14.13
C GLU A 121 -44.64 17.60 -13.35
N MET A 122 -44.29 18.52 -12.44
CA MET A 122 -45.25 19.36 -11.70
C MET A 122 -45.70 20.59 -12.49
N GLU A 123 -44.87 21.13 -13.39
CA GLU A 123 -45.18 22.30 -14.24
C GLU A 123 -46.05 21.96 -15.47
N SER A 124 -46.32 20.67 -15.74
CA SER A 124 -47.23 20.25 -16.80
C SER A 124 -48.60 19.77 -16.28
N PRO A 125 -49.49 20.68 -15.86
CA PRO A 125 -50.93 20.50 -16.00
C PRO A 125 -51.44 21.34 -17.19
N SER A 126 -51.84 20.64 -18.25
CA SER A 126 -52.97 20.95 -19.15
C SER A 126 -53.15 22.36 -19.75
N GLY A 127 -53.24 22.42 -21.08
CA GLY A 127 -54.00 23.45 -21.82
C GLY A 127 -53.22 24.04 -22.99
N ASP A 128 -53.41 23.56 -24.22
CA ASP A 128 -54.47 23.89 -25.18
C ASP A 128 -54.20 25.12 -26.06
N SER A 129 -54.34 24.85 -27.35
CA SER A 129 -54.78 25.72 -28.45
C SER A 129 -53.79 26.65 -29.13
N LEU A 130 -53.44 26.29 -30.37
CA LEU A 130 -53.41 27.24 -31.49
C LEU A 130 -53.61 26.47 -32.81
N PHE A 131 -54.87 26.21 -33.15
CA PHE A 131 -55.25 25.85 -34.51
C PHE A 131 -55.48 27.13 -35.33
N THR A 132 -54.96 27.06 -36.55
CA THR A 132 -54.92 28.01 -37.65
C THR A 132 -56.29 28.50 -38.14
N ALA A 133 -56.39 29.79 -38.47
CA ALA A 133 -56.78 30.33 -39.80
C ALA A 133 -56.95 31.85 -39.74
#